data_AF-A0AAE1HAG8-F1
#
_entry.id   AF-A0AAE1HAG8-F1
#
_cell.length_a   1.000
_cell.length_b   1.000
_cell.length_c   1.000
_cell.angle_alpha   90.00
_cell.angle_beta   90.00
_cell.angle_gamma   90.00
#
_symmetry.space_group_name_H-M   'P 1'
#
loop_
_entity.id
_entity.type
_entity.pdbx_description
1 polymer ?
#
loop_
_entity_poly.entity_id
_entity_poly.type
_entity_poly.pdbx_seq_one_letter_code
_entity_poly.pdbx_strand_id
1 'polypeptide(L)'
;MAAFERLCHQLEVHDECQFTMADLVAMMPSEDSYSERYLAQLLKDKYKDRVIIVERPGRSPILCFLGENFDQIGNVWYKNRSTDLQEERRRIVQKAAEIIRSDIFTMVHEPEFFPDLSGSNQNFAPDSLMSFLNTVTLPRKQRESSERRNRICDVLAHSIICTARPHVISPIQLGLGIWVHRKLGSKTLCDILYRMGSCVHYSVIQEYEKSAVIHSRLDFDSDAYIQLVFDNFDFNTATVDGHGTVHSMGGMIFVTPSTGVPPPSQLPRLTSETKKISLSQFGSIPLQIYRKPVQNGLSQITAADLRPEVSLLSTSQAESVSTARQLDLLWLIGNTGMPRIIPGWSG
;
A
#
# COMPACT_ATOMS: atom_id res chain seq x y z
N MET A 1 13.54 -41.37 28.94
CA MET A 1 13.08 -40.70 27.71
C MET A 1 14.30 -40.38 26.86
N ALA A 2 14.28 -40.77 25.60
CA ALA A 2 15.37 -40.45 24.66
C ALA A 2 15.54 -38.92 24.57
N ALA A 3 16.76 -38.41 24.34
CA ALA A 3 17.02 -36.97 24.29
C ALA A 3 16.11 -36.22 23.29
N PHE A 4 15.78 -36.88 22.17
CA PHE A 4 14.82 -36.38 21.18
C PHE A 4 13.39 -36.21 21.73
N GLU A 5 12.89 -37.17 22.50
CA GLU A 5 11.53 -37.10 23.07
C GLU A 5 11.40 -35.99 24.09
N ARG A 6 12.47 -35.75 24.87
CA ARG A 6 12.53 -34.64 25.83
C ARG A 6 12.53 -33.29 25.12
N LEU A 7 13.32 -33.15 24.06
CA LEU A 7 13.33 -31.95 23.23
C LEU A 7 11.95 -31.69 22.62
N CYS A 8 11.31 -32.72 22.05
CA CYS A 8 9.96 -32.56 21.50
C CYS A 8 8.93 -32.15 22.54
N HIS A 9 8.96 -32.73 23.75
CA HIS A 9 8.05 -32.33 24.83
C HIS A 9 8.29 -30.86 25.22
N GLN A 10 9.55 -30.40 25.21
CA GLN A 10 9.84 -28.98 25.46
C GLN A 10 9.29 -28.10 24.35
N LEU A 11 9.44 -28.48 23.08
CA LEU A 11 8.90 -27.73 21.93
C LEU A 11 7.36 -27.68 21.93
N GLU A 12 6.70 -28.75 22.37
CA GLU A 12 5.24 -28.82 22.48
C GLU A 12 4.69 -28.01 23.67
N VAL A 13 5.53 -27.64 24.64
CA VAL A 13 5.16 -26.83 25.82
C VAL A 13 5.60 -25.36 25.67
N HIS A 14 6.53 -25.06 24.77
CA HIS A 14 7.06 -23.72 24.58
C HIS A 14 6.12 -22.86 23.71
N ASP A 15 5.91 -21.59 24.10
CA ASP A 15 5.08 -20.62 23.36
C ASP A 15 5.77 -20.02 22.11
N GLU A 16 7.01 -20.43 21.82
CA GLU A 16 7.76 -19.96 20.65
C GLU A 16 7.49 -20.85 19.45
N CYS A 17 7.12 -20.27 18.32
CA CYS A 17 6.82 -21.00 17.09
C CYS A 17 8.01 -21.09 16.12
N GLN A 18 9.15 -20.53 16.49
CA GLN A 18 10.36 -20.45 15.67
C GLN A 18 11.59 -20.71 16.53
N PHE A 19 12.46 -21.61 16.07
CA PHE A 19 13.71 -21.95 16.75
C PHE A 19 14.85 -22.04 15.75
N THR A 20 16.06 -21.63 16.12
CA THR A 20 17.22 -21.99 15.31
C THR A 20 17.67 -23.41 15.66
N MET A 21 18.17 -24.17 14.68
CA MET A 21 18.70 -25.51 14.92
C MET A 21 19.82 -25.52 15.97
N ALA A 22 20.66 -24.47 15.99
CA ALA A 22 21.68 -24.29 17.02
C ALA A 22 21.07 -24.21 18.44
N ASP A 23 19.95 -23.48 18.62
CA ASP A 23 19.26 -23.39 19.91
C ASP A 23 18.67 -24.74 20.32
N LEU A 24 18.10 -25.49 19.37
CA LEU A 24 17.54 -26.83 19.60
C LEU A 24 18.62 -27.84 20.00
N VAL A 25 19.81 -27.74 19.41
CA VAL A 25 20.97 -28.56 19.78
C VAL A 25 21.46 -28.19 21.18
N ALA A 26 21.50 -26.90 21.52
CA ALA A 26 21.89 -26.42 22.83
C ALA A 26 20.91 -26.81 23.96
N MET A 27 19.62 -27.02 23.63
CA MET A 27 18.62 -27.51 24.57
C MET A 27 18.75 -29.01 24.90
N MET A 28 19.52 -29.77 24.12
CA MET A 28 19.79 -31.18 24.39
C MET A 28 20.99 -31.35 25.34
N PRO A 29 21.01 -32.40 26.19
CA PRO A 29 22.19 -32.75 26.99
C PRO A 29 23.41 -32.99 26.08
N SER A 30 24.58 -32.49 26.46
CA SER A 30 25.81 -32.53 25.64
C SER A 30 26.26 -33.95 25.26
N GLU A 31 25.90 -34.96 26.04
CA GLU A 31 26.24 -36.37 25.78
C GLU A 31 25.34 -37.02 24.72
N ASP A 32 24.17 -36.42 24.42
CA ASP A 32 23.17 -36.92 23.47
C ASP A 32 22.86 -35.92 22.33
N SER A 33 23.71 -34.90 22.12
CA SER A 33 23.44 -33.82 21.16
C SER A 33 23.56 -34.32 19.71
N TYR A 34 22.49 -34.15 18.93
CA TYR A 34 22.49 -34.46 17.50
C TYR A 34 23.14 -33.35 16.66
N SER A 35 23.63 -33.72 15.48
CA SER A 35 23.97 -32.71 14.46
C SER A 35 22.72 -31.99 13.96
N GLU A 36 22.86 -30.71 13.58
CA GLU A 36 21.74 -29.90 13.06
C GLU A 36 21.02 -30.59 11.88
N ARG A 37 21.76 -31.24 10.99
CA ARG A 37 21.20 -31.96 9.83
C ARG A 37 20.36 -33.16 10.25
N TYR A 38 20.86 -33.96 11.19
CA TYR A 38 20.15 -35.15 11.66
C TYR A 38 18.90 -34.76 12.47
N LEU A 39 19.01 -33.72 13.31
CA LEU A 39 17.90 -33.18 14.07
C LEU A 39 16.80 -32.61 13.14
N ALA A 40 17.20 -31.87 12.10
CA ALA A 40 16.28 -31.37 11.08
C ALA A 40 15.49 -32.49 10.40
N GLN A 41 16.16 -33.60 10.06
CA GLN A 41 15.52 -34.76 9.45
C GLN A 41 14.52 -35.42 10.41
N LEU A 42 14.92 -35.66 11.66
CA LEU A 42 14.04 -36.23 12.70
C LEU A 42 12.79 -35.37 12.97
N LEU A 43 12.96 -34.05 13.03
CA LEU A 43 11.84 -33.12 13.24
C LEU A 43 10.90 -33.10 12.04
N LYS A 44 11.44 -33.16 10.82
CA LYS A 44 10.64 -33.26 9.60
C LYS A 44 9.89 -34.59 9.53
N ASP A 45 10.50 -35.70 9.94
CA ASP A 45 9.84 -37.01 9.97
C ASP A 45 8.71 -37.07 11.01
N LYS A 46 8.91 -36.46 12.19
CA LYS A 46 7.91 -36.44 13.27
C LYS A 46 6.73 -35.50 12.98
N TYR A 47 7.01 -34.26 12.57
CA TYR A 47 6.00 -33.22 12.44
C TYR A 47 5.50 -33.02 10.99
N LYS A 48 6.20 -33.60 10.00
CA LYS A 48 5.82 -33.58 8.58
C LYS A 48 5.49 -32.16 8.10
N ASP A 49 4.31 -31.98 7.52
CA ASP A 49 3.83 -30.71 6.97
C ASP A 49 3.47 -29.68 8.05
N ARG A 50 3.62 -30.00 9.34
CA ARG A 50 3.41 -29.06 10.45
C ARG A 50 4.66 -28.23 10.76
N VAL A 51 5.79 -28.50 10.11
CA VAL A 51 7.01 -27.73 10.28
C VAL A 51 7.65 -27.37 8.94
N ILE A 52 8.12 -26.14 8.84
CA ILE A 52 8.97 -25.68 7.73
C ILE A 52 10.38 -25.46 8.28
N ILE A 53 11.37 -26.00 7.58
CA ILE A 53 12.78 -25.73 7.88
C ILE A 53 13.32 -24.80 6.78
N VAL A 54 13.76 -23.61 7.17
CA VAL A 54 14.29 -22.58 6.27
C VAL A 54 15.82 -22.54 6.42
N GLU A 55 16.52 -22.92 5.35
CA GLU A 55 17.97 -22.79 5.27
C GLU A 55 18.39 -21.34 5.00
N ARG A 56 19.51 -20.91 5.60
CA ARG A 56 20.07 -19.57 5.40
C ARG A 56 21.57 -19.69 5.08
N PRO A 57 22.07 -19.04 4.01
CA PRO A 57 23.49 -19.09 3.68
C PRO A 57 24.35 -18.57 4.82
N GLY A 58 25.25 -19.39 5.35
CA GLY A 58 26.18 -19.02 6.43
C GLY A 58 25.56 -18.84 7.82
N ARG A 59 24.30 -19.28 8.06
CA ARG A 59 23.64 -19.22 9.37
C ARG A 59 22.92 -20.53 9.70
N SER A 60 22.68 -20.79 10.98
CA SER A 60 21.86 -21.93 11.42
C SER A 60 20.46 -21.90 10.76
N PRO A 61 19.95 -23.04 10.25
CA PRO A 61 18.58 -23.17 9.76
C PRO A 61 17.57 -22.82 10.86
N ILE A 62 16.39 -22.35 10.45
CA ILE A 62 15.26 -22.07 11.35
C ILE A 62 14.18 -23.11 11.14
N LEU A 63 13.67 -23.68 12.24
CA LEU A 63 12.44 -24.46 12.29
C LEU A 63 11.26 -23.52 12.60
N CYS A 64 10.21 -23.57 11.79
CA CYS A 64 8.95 -22.85 12.01
C CYS A 64 7.79 -23.85 12.09
N PHE A 65 6.95 -23.76 13.12
CA PHE A 65 5.71 -24.53 13.19
C PHE A 65 4.60 -23.85 12.36
N LEU A 66 3.91 -24.62 11.53
CA LEU A 66 2.71 -24.21 10.80
C LEU A 66 1.48 -24.47 11.67
N GLY A 67 0.62 -23.45 11.81
CA GLY A 67 -0.48 -23.37 12.78
C GLY A 67 -1.33 -24.64 12.94
N GLU A 68 -1.67 -24.92 14.19
CA GLU A 68 -2.21 -26.19 14.69
C GLU A 68 -3.64 -26.53 14.23
N ASN A 69 -3.89 -27.83 14.03
CA ASN A 69 -5.19 -28.42 13.77
C ASN A 69 -6.19 -28.19 14.93
N PHE A 70 -7.36 -27.62 14.63
CA PHE A 70 -8.44 -27.30 15.58
C PHE A 70 -8.91 -28.45 16.48
N ASP A 71 -8.85 -29.71 16.02
CA ASP A 71 -9.39 -30.87 16.74
C ASP A 71 -8.55 -31.34 17.95
N GLN A 72 -7.23 -31.08 17.94
CA GLN A 72 -6.35 -31.42 19.06
C GLN A 72 -6.41 -30.36 20.17
N ILE A 73 -6.61 -29.08 19.79
CA ILE A 73 -6.76 -27.96 20.72
C ILE A 73 -7.99 -28.13 21.60
N GLY A 74 -9.14 -28.56 21.04
CA GLY A 74 -10.37 -28.74 21.82
C GLY A 74 -10.21 -29.74 22.97
N ASN A 75 -9.62 -30.90 22.70
CA ASN A 75 -9.48 -31.96 23.71
C ASN A 75 -8.46 -31.63 24.80
N VAL A 76 -7.36 -30.94 24.48
CA VAL A 76 -6.36 -30.49 25.46
C VAL A 76 -6.90 -29.30 26.26
N TRP A 77 -7.67 -28.41 25.62
CA TRP A 77 -8.28 -27.24 26.24
C TRP A 77 -9.22 -27.60 27.40
N TYR A 78 -10.11 -28.59 27.19
CA TYR A 78 -11.05 -29.05 28.22
C TYR A 78 -10.38 -29.86 29.34
N LYS A 79 -9.25 -30.53 29.05
CA LYS A 79 -8.49 -31.30 30.05
C LYS A 79 -7.67 -30.41 30.99
N ASN A 80 -7.17 -29.28 30.50
CA ASN A 80 -6.29 -28.37 31.26
C ASN A 80 -7.04 -27.14 31.81
N ARG A 81 -8.32 -27.29 32.17
CA ARG A 81 -9.13 -26.19 32.72
C ARG A 81 -8.70 -25.87 34.14
N SER A 82 -8.42 -24.60 34.45
CA SER A 82 -8.13 -24.21 35.84
C SER A 82 -9.41 -24.27 36.69
N THR A 83 -9.26 -24.68 37.94
CA THR A 83 -10.34 -24.65 38.93
C THR A 83 -10.61 -23.23 39.43
N ASP A 84 -9.63 -22.32 39.33
CA ASP A 84 -9.81 -20.90 39.61
C ASP A 84 -10.41 -20.19 38.39
N LEU A 85 -11.54 -19.51 38.62
CA LEU A 85 -12.26 -18.74 37.61
C LEU A 85 -11.45 -17.57 37.06
N GLN A 86 -10.60 -16.92 37.88
CA GLN A 86 -9.79 -15.79 37.42
C GLN A 86 -8.65 -16.25 36.52
N GLU A 87 -8.00 -17.34 36.91
CA GLU A 87 -6.95 -17.96 36.10
C GLU A 87 -7.50 -18.52 34.79
N GLU A 88 -8.66 -19.19 34.82
CA GLU A 88 -9.30 -19.68 33.61
C GLU A 88 -9.70 -18.53 32.67
N ARG A 89 -10.19 -17.41 33.21
CA ARG A 89 -10.47 -16.20 32.42
C ARG A 89 -9.21 -15.65 31.76
N ARG A 90 -8.07 -15.63 32.48
CA ARG A 90 -6.78 -15.20 31.91
C ARG A 90 -6.31 -16.14 30.80
N ARG A 91 -6.46 -17.45 31.00
CA ARG A 91 -6.13 -18.49 30.02
C ARG A 91 -6.92 -18.31 28.71
N ILE A 92 -8.22 -18.00 28.79
CA ILE A 92 -9.06 -17.71 27.61
C ILE A 92 -8.55 -16.49 26.85
N VAL A 93 -8.24 -15.40 27.56
CA VAL A 93 -7.74 -14.17 26.92
C VAL A 93 -6.39 -14.41 26.25
N GLN A 94 -5.49 -15.15 26.88
CA GLN A 94 -4.19 -15.52 26.30
C GLN A 94 -4.35 -16.35 25.03
N LYS A 95 -5.19 -17.40 25.04
CA LYS A 95 -5.46 -18.19 23.83
C LYS A 95 -6.12 -17.38 22.72
N ALA A 96 -7.06 -16.49 23.04
CA ALA A 96 -7.61 -15.59 22.03
C ALA A 96 -6.53 -14.68 21.42
N ALA A 97 -5.61 -14.17 22.23
CA ALA A 97 -4.50 -13.36 21.75
C ALA A 97 -3.51 -14.16 20.88
N GLU A 98 -3.23 -15.41 21.21
CA GLU A 98 -2.40 -16.31 20.39
C GLU A 98 -3.03 -16.58 19.03
N ILE A 99 -4.34 -16.83 18.97
CA ILE A 99 -5.08 -17.02 17.70
C ILE A 99 -4.98 -15.75 16.85
N ILE A 100 -5.31 -14.60 17.42
CA ILE A 100 -5.24 -13.30 16.71
C ILE A 100 -3.81 -13.04 16.22
N ARG A 101 -2.81 -13.31 17.07
CA ARG A 101 -1.40 -13.15 16.71
C ARG A 101 -1.04 -14.06 15.54
N SER A 102 -1.41 -15.34 15.59
CA SER A 102 -1.19 -16.30 14.50
C SER A 102 -1.80 -15.80 13.20
N ASP A 103 -3.05 -15.34 13.23
CA ASP A 103 -3.74 -14.81 12.05
C ASP A 103 -3.05 -13.57 11.48
N ILE A 104 -2.50 -12.68 12.32
CA ILE A 104 -1.70 -11.54 11.85
C ILE A 104 -0.43 -12.00 11.13
N PHE A 105 0.23 -13.05 11.64
CA PHE A 105 1.47 -13.58 11.04
C PHE A 105 1.23 -14.34 9.73
N THR A 106 0.06 -14.96 9.55
CA THR A 106 -0.30 -15.66 8.31
C THR A 106 -0.75 -14.73 7.19
N MET A 107 -1.02 -13.45 7.48
CA MET A 107 -1.35 -12.47 6.44
C MET A 107 -0.22 -12.32 5.42
N VAL A 108 -0.57 -12.37 4.14
CA VAL A 108 0.37 -12.13 3.05
C VAL A 108 0.46 -10.62 2.82
N HIS A 109 1.68 -10.08 2.94
CA HIS A 109 2.00 -8.71 2.55
C HIS A 109 3.17 -8.76 1.59
N GLU A 110 3.09 -8.03 0.48
CA GLU A 110 4.13 -7.97 -0.53
C GLU A 110 5.18 -6.92 -0.11
N PRO A 111 6.38 -7.33 0.35
CA PRO A 111 7.37 -6.37 0.83
C PRO A 111 8.00 -5.54 -0.29
N GLU A 112 7.84 -5.94 -1.55
CA GLU A 112 8.37 -5.25 -2.73
C GLU A 112 7.54 -4.03 -3.14
N PHE A 113 6.30 -3.89 -2.66
CA PHE A 113 5.39 -2.83 -3.05
C PHE A 113 4.93 -1.99 -1.85
N PHE A 114 4.63 -0.73 -2.10
CA PHE A 114 3.92 0.10 -1.13
C PHE A 114 2.42 -0.25 -1.15
N PRO A 115 1.75 -0.19 0.01
CA PRO A 115 0.32 -0.47 0.07
C PRO A 115 -0.47 0.60 -0.70
N ASP A 116 -1.60 0.20 -1.26
CA ASP A 116 -2.51 1.14 -1.91
C ASP A 116 -3.10 2.13 -0.90
N LEU A 117 -3.08 3.41 -1.26
CA LEU A 117 -3.59 4.52 -0.45
C LEU A 117 -4.99 4.98 -0.90
N SER A 118 -5.54 4.41 -1.98
CA SER A 118 -6.80 4.84 -2.61
C SER A 118 -8.07 4.59 -1.76
N GLY A 119 -7.96 3.84 -0.66
CA GLY A 119 -8.97 3.79 0.40
C GLY A 119 -9.70 2.46 0.54
N SER A 120 -9.46 1.46 -0.31
CA SER A 120 -9.94 0.09 -0.08
C SER A 120 -8.98 -0.67 0.84
N ASN A 121 -8.90 -0.28 2.12
CA ASN A 121 -8.18 -1.03 3.16
C ASN A 121 -8.91 -2.33 3.57
N GLN A 122 -9.86 -2.79 2.76
CA GLN A 122 -10.55 -4.06 2.96
C GLN A 122 -9.47 -5.14 2.92
N ASN A 123 -9.27 -5.83 4.04
CA ASN A 123 -8.32 -6.93 4.23
C ASN A 123 -6.91 -6.55 4.72
N PHE A 124 -6.64 -5.33 5.21
CA PHE A 124 -5.35 -5.08 5.89
C PHE A 124 -5.25 -5.79 7.25
N ALA A 125 -6.39 -6.10 7.88
CA ALA A 125 -6.46 -6.77 9.17
C ALA A 125 -7.23 -8.10 9.09
N PRO A 126 -6.88 -9.12 9.89
CA PRO A 126 -7.58 -10.39 9.88
C PRO A 126 -8.94 -10.24 10.60
N ASP A 127 -9.92 -11.05 10.17
CA ASP A 127 -11.28 -11.02 10.71
C ASP A 127 -11.33 -11.26 12.22
N SER A 128 -10.43 -12.10 12.76
CA SER A 128 -10.32 -12.37 14.19
C SER A 128 -9.96 -11.11 14.99
N LEU A 129 -9.00 -10.31 14.52
CA LEU A 129 -8.63 -9.04 15.12
C LEU A 129 -9.78 -8.03 15.03
N MET A 130 -10.42 -7.93 13.87
CA MET A 130 -11.55 -7.01 13.69
C MET A 130 -12.75 -7.40 14.55
N SER A 131 -13.03 -8.70 14.70
CA SER A 131 -14.07 -9.22 15.59
C SER A 131 -13.79 -8.88 17.06
N PHE A 132 -12.53 -9.05 17.50
CA PHE A 132 -12.09 -8.66 18.83
C PHE A 132 -12.24 -7.15 19.07
N LEU A 133 -11.70 -6.31 18.18
CA LEU A 133 -11.77 -4.86 18.32
C LEU A 133 -13.20 -4.35 18.30
N ASN A 134 -14.04 -4.89 17.42
CA ASN A 134 -15.46 -4.55 17.38
C ASN A 134 -16.14 -4.91 18.70
N THR A 135 -15.85 -6.09 19.26
CA THR A 135 -16.43 -6.55 20.54
C THR A 135 -15.99 -5.68 21.72
N VAL A 136 -14.70 -5.34 21.80
CA VAL A 136 -14.14 -4.51 22.89
C VAL A 136 -14.63 -3.06 22.81
N THR A 137 -14.87 -2.55 21.60
CA THR A 137 -15.33 -1.17 21.36
C THR A 137 -16.86 -1.04 21.27
N LEU A 138 -17.62 -2.11 21.55
CA LEU A 138 -19.08 -2.06 21.53
C LEU A 138 -19.60 -0.98 22.50
N PRO A 139 -20.34 0.02 22.03
CA PRO A 139 -20.87 1.05 22.90
C PRO A 139 -21.99 0.46 23.78
N ARG A 140 -21.99 0.82 25.06
CA ARG A 140 -22.99 0.38 26.04
C ARG A 140 -24.42 0.89 25.74
N LYS A 141 -24.53 1.92 24.87
CA LYS A 141 -25.79 2.47 24.33
C LYS A 141 -25.58 2.78 22.84
N GLN A 142 -26.49 2.36 21.96
CA GLN A 142 -26.46 2.66 20.51
C GLN A 142 -26.61 4.16 20.24
N ARG A 143 -25.52 4.94 20.34
CA ARG A 143 -25.54 6.39 20.06
C ARG A 143 -24.41 6.90 19.18
N GLU A 144 -23.39 6.09 18.88
CA GLU A 144 -22.34 6.50 17.94
C GLU A 144 -22.62 6.02 16.51
N SER A 145 -22.37 6.90 15.55
CA SER A 145 -22.29 6.56 14.13
C SER A 145 -21.32 5.39 13.94
N SER A 146 -21.81 4.28 13.39
CA SER A 146 -21.03 3.06 13.13
C SER A 146 -19.72 3.35 12.39
N GLU A 147 -19.71 4.34 11.49
CA GLU A 147 -18.55 4.70 10.68
C GLU A 147 -17.35 5.24 11.48
N ARG A 148 -17.55 6.19 12.41
CA ARG A 148 -16.43 6.73 13.20
C ARG A 148 -15.74 5.64 13.99
N ARG A 149 -16.53 4.76 14.60
CA ARG A 149 -16.03 3.62 15.36
C ARG A 149 -15.25 2.66 14.47
N ASN A 150 -15.77 2.35 13.28
CA ASN A 150 -15.05 1.51 12.31
C ASN A 150 -13.69 2.11 11.96
N ARG A 151 -13.61 3.42 11.68
CA ARG A 151 -12.33 4.09 11.41
C ARG A 151 -11.35 4.00 12.58
N ILE A 152 -11.84 4.09 13.82
CA ILE A 152 -11.00 3.92 15.03
C ILE A 152 -10.52 2.47 15.13
N CYS A 153 -11.40 1.49 14.92
CA CYS A 153 -11.01 0.08 14.87
C CYS A 153 -9.93 -0.18 13.81
N ASP A 154 -10.05 0.41 12.63
CA ASP A 154 -9.04 0.30 11.57
C ASP A 154 -7.69 0.86 12.04
N VAL A 155 -7.66 2.07 12.59
CA VAL A 155 -6.43 2.67 13.12
C VAL A 155 -5.78 1.79 14.20
N LEU A 156 -6.58 1.21 15.09
CA LEU A 156 -6.10 0.31 16.14
C LEU A 156 -5.55 -0.99 15.55
N ALA A 157 -6.27 -1.61 14.61
CA ALA A 157 -5.82 -2.82 13.92
C ALA A 157 -4.48 -2.58 13.22
N HIS A 158 -4.36 -1.48 12.48
CA HIS A 158 -3.12 -1.11 11.81
C HIS A 158 -1.95 -0.94 12.79
N SER A 159 -2.20 -0.32 13.95
CA SER A 159 -1.19 -0.13 14.99
C SER A 159 -0.75 -1.46 15.63
N ILE A 160 -1.70 -2.36 15.90
CA ILE A 160 -1.41 -3.70 16.44
C ILE A 160 -0.59 -4.52 15.43
N ILE A 161 -0.99 -4.52 14.16
CA ILE A 161 -0.31 -5.27 13.10
C ILE A 161 1.11 -4.76 12.91
N CYS A 162 1.32 -3.44 12.82
CA CYS A 162 2.67 -2.88 12.66
C CYS A 162 3.56 -3.14 13.88
N THR A 163 2.97 -3.27 15.08
CA THR A 163 3.71 -3.65 16.28
C THR A 163 4.07 -5.14 16.28
N ALA A 164 3.14 -6.01 15.89
CA ALA A 164 3.38 -7.45 15.79
C ALA A 164 4.34 -7.80 14.62
N ARG A 165 4.31 -7.02 13.54
CA ARG A 165 5.09 -7.22 12.31
C ARG A 165 5.76 -5.91 11.85
N PRO A 166 6.94 -5.58 12.39
CA PRO A 166 7.61 -4.29 12.15
C PRO A 166 7.96 -3.98 10.68
N HIS A 167 7.99 -4.99 9.80
CA HIS A 167 8.31 -4.82 8.38
C HIS A 167 7.08 -4.50 7.51
N VAL A 168 5.87 -4.64 8.06
CA VAL A 168 4.62 -4.33 7.34
C VAL A 168 4.40 -2.83 7.38
N ILE A 169 4.10 -2.25 6.22
CA ILE A 169 3.79 -0.82 6.10
C ILE A 169 2.26 -0.66 6.11
N SER A 170 1.75 0.04 7.12
CA SER A 170 0.34 0.37 7.21
C SER A 170 -0.04 1.48 6.21
N PRO A 171 -1.05 1.28 5.34
CA PRO A 171 -1.48 2.33 4.41
C PRO A 171 -2.03 3.57 5.14
N ILE A 172 -2.71 3.40 6.28
CA ILE A 172 -3.20 4.54 7.08
C ILE A 172 -2.04 5.35 7.67
N GLN A 173 -1.04 4.68 8.26
CA GLN A 173 0.11 5.36 8.86
C GLN A 173 1.02 5.99 7.80
N LEU A 174 1.18 5.33 6.64
CA LEU A 174 1.91 5.85 5.49
C LEU A 174 1.20 7.07 4.90
N GLY A 175 -0.10 6.96 4.62
CA GLY A 175 -0.92 8.04 4.09
C GLY A 175 -0.94 9.27 5.00
N LEU A 176 -1.08 9.08 6.31
CA LEU A 176 -0.97 10.17 7.28
C LEU A 176 0.42 10.82 7.23
N GLY A 177 1.49 10.02 7.19
CA GLY A 177 2.86 10.54 7.10
C GLY A 177 3.11 11.37 5.85
N ILE A 178 2.70 10.87 4.68
CA ILE A 178 2.79 11.59 3.40
C ILE A 178 1.99 12.89 3.46
N TRP A 179 0.75 12.84 3.97
CA TRP A 179 -0.11 14.02 4.06
C TRP A 179 0.51 15.09 4.97
N VAL A 180 0.98 14.71 6.16
CA VAL A 180 1.65 15.62 7.09
C VAL A 180 2.90 16.21 6.46
N HIS A 181 3.73 15.37 5.82
CA HIS A 181 4.97 15.83 5.21
C HIS A 181 4.70 16.83 4.08
N ARG A 182 3.78 16.53 3.17
CA ARG A 182 3.42 17.41 2.05
C ARG A 182 2.75 18.71 2.52
N LYS A 183 1.90 18.63 3.55
CA LYS A 183 1.14 19.80 4.00
C LYS A 183 1.97 20.76 4.84
N LEU A 184 2.91 20.25 5.65
CA LEU A 184 3.63 21.02 6.65
C LEU A 184 5.15 21.08 6.44
N GLY A 185 5.71 20.24 5.58
CA GLY A 185 7.16 20.18 5.32
C GLY A 185 8.02 19.75 6.51
N SER A 186 7.42 19.36 7.64
CA SER A 186 8.13 19.17 8.91
C SER A 186 8.50 17.72 9.17
N LYS A 187 9.81 17.41 9.05
CA LYS A 187 10.38 16.12 9.48
C LYS A 187 10.14 15.86 10.98
N THR A 188 10.34 16.88 11.82
CA THR A 188 10.20 16.75 13.28
C THR A 188 8.80 16.29 13.67
N LEU A 189 7.77 16.80 13.01
CA LEU A 189 6.40 16.39 13.28
C LEU A 189 6.15 14.93 12.86
N CYS A 190 6.63 14.51 11.69
CA CYS A 190 6.58 13.11 11.27
C CYS A 190 7.29 12.19 12.28
N ASP A 191 8.46 12.59 12.78
CA ASP A 191 9.23 11.82 13.77
C ASP A 191 8.51 11.72 15.13
N ILE A 192 7.84 12.79 15.57
CA ILE A 192 7.00 12.77 16.79
C ILE A 192 5.82 11.80 16.62
N LEU A 193 5.10 11.88 15.50
CA LEU A 193 3.98 10.99 15.21
C LEU A 193 4.42 9.52 15.08
N TYR A 194 5.58 9.28 14.48
CA TYR A 194 6.19 7.95 14.39
C TYR A 194 6.51 7.39 15.79
N ARG A 195 7.10 8.20 16.68
CA ARG A 195 7.38 7.78 18.06
C ARG A 195 6.12 7.50 18.88
N MET A 196 4.98 8.10 18.51
CA MET A 196 3.67 7.80 19.11
C MET A 196 2.96 6.61 18.45
N GLY A 197 3.58 5.94 17.46
CA GLY A 197 3.02 4.78 16.76
C GLY A 197 1.89 5.11 15.78
N SER A 198 1.71 6.40 15.43
CA SER A 198 0.61 6.85 14.56
C SER A 198 1.03 7.10 13.10
N CYS A 199 2.32 7.09 12.81
CA CYS A 199 2.89 7.41 11.49
C CYS A 199 4.04 6.46 11.19
N VAL A 200 4.42 6.31 9.92
CA VAL A 200 5.65 5.62 9.51
C VAL A 200 6.88 6.52 9.70
N HIS A 201 8.07 5.92 9.77
CA HIS A 201 9.32 6.68 9.89
C HIS A 201 9.55 7.56 8.64
N TYR A 202 10.16 8.74 8.84
CA TYR A 202 10.36 9.72 7.77
C TYR A 202 11.11 9.17 6.55
N SER A 203 12.05 8.24 6.75
CA SER A 203 12.77 7.61 5.62
C SER A 203 11.85 6.80 4.70
N VAL A 204 10.79 6.19 5.23
CA VAL A 204 9.80 5.42 4.46
C VAL A 204 8.96 6.38 3.61
N ILE A 205 8.60 7.54 4.17
CA ILE A 205 7.89 8.60 3.45
C ILE A 205 8.73 9.09 2.27
N GLN A 206 10.02 9.39 2.51
CA GLN A 206 10.93 9.80 1.43
C GLN A 206 11.14 8.71 0.38
N GLU A 207 11.20 7.44 0.78
CA GLU A 207 11.30 6.31 -0.16
C GLU A 207 10.03 6.21 -1.03
N TYR A 208 8.85 6.37 -0.44
CA TYR A 208 7.59 6.42 -1.17
C TYR A 208 7.56 7.55 -2.17
N GLU A 209 7.91 8.78 -1.77
CA GLU A 209 7.88 9.94 -2.68
C GLU A 209 8.87 9.80 -3.82
N LYS A 210 10.10 9.30 -3.55
CA LYS A 210 11.07 9.01 -4.60
C LYS A 210 10.57 7.92 -5.55
N SER A 211 9.96 6.87 -5.01
CA SER A 211 9.37 5.82 -5.83
C SER A 211 8.26 6.38 -6.73
N ALA A 212 7.37 7.18 -6.17
CA ALA A 212 6.29 7.81 -6.92
C ALA A 212 6.82 8.66 -8.08
N VAL A 213 7.94 9.37 -7.91
CA VAL A 213 8.57 10.17 -8.99
C VAL A 213 9.28 9.30 -10.03
N ILE A 214 9.94 8.21 -9.62
CA ILE A 214 10.67 7.33 -10.55
C ILE A 214 9.69 6.53 -11.41
N HIS A 215 8.60 6.05 -10.81
CA HIS A 215 7.60 5.22 -11.44
C HIS A 215 6.39 6.01 -11.99
N SER A 216 6.39 7.35 -11.92
CA SER A 216 5.39 8.18 -12.61
C SER A 216 5.59 8.27 -14.12
N ARG A 217 6.34 7.35 -14.74
CA ARG A 217 6.46 7.31 -16.20
C ARG A 217 5.12 6.91 -16.78
N LEU A 218 4.61 7.78 -17.63
CA LEU A 218 3.37 7.56 -18.35
C LEU A 218 3.71 6.84 -19.65
N ASP A 219 3.75 5.52 -19.58
CA ASP A 219 3.87 4.67 -20.76
C ASP A 219 2.48 4.57 -21.40
N PHE A 220 2.19 5.48 -22.31
CA PHE A 220 0.94 5.48 -23.08
C PHE A 220 1.02 4.47 -24.23
N ASP A 221 -0.13 3.93 -24.62
CA ASP A 221 -0.25 3.13 -25.85
C ASP A 221 0.21 3.98 -27.06
N SER A 222 0.96 3.35 -27.98
CA SER A 222 1.45 4.02 -29.20
C SER A 222 0.33 4.52 -30.09
N ASP A 223 -0.83 3.86 -30.02
CA ASP A 223 -2.00 4.20 -30.82
C ASP A 223 -2.92 5.21 -30.12
N ALA A 224 -2.58 5.65 -28.89
CA ALA A 224 -3.36 6.63 -28.17
C ALA A 224 -3.10 8.06 -28.67
N TYR A 225 -4.19 8.82 -28.83
CA TYR A 225 -4.11 10.25 -29.03
C TYR A 225 -3.80 10.94 -27.70
N ILE A 226 -2.69 11.67 -27.65
CA ILE A 226 -2.20 12.39 -26.46
C ILE A 226 -2.28 13.90 -26.72
N GLN A 227 -2.98 14.62 -25.85
CA GLN A 227 -3.00 16.08 -25.84
C GLN A 227 -2.44 16.60 -24.52
N LEU A 228 -1.45 17.49 -24.62
CA LEU A 228 -0.86 18.19 -23.49
C LEU A 228 -1.48 19.59 -23.40
N VAL A 229 -2.09 19.91 -22.27
CA VAL A 229 -2.66 21.23 -21.99
C VAL A 229 -1.91 21.82 -20.82
N PHE A 230 -1.44 23.05 -20.96
CA PHE A 230 -0.72 23.74 -19.90
C PHE A 230 -1.46 25.01 -19.52
N ASP A 231 -1.54 25.28 -18.22
CA ASP A 231 -2.10 26.51 -17.67
C ASP A 231 -1.26 26.96 -16.46
N ASN A 232 -1.49 28.16 -15.96
CA ASN A 232 -0.86 28.65 -14.76
C ASN A 232 -1.35 27.85 -13.54
N PHE A 233 -0.40 27.26 -12.80
CA PHE A 233 -0.60 26.70 -11.48
C PHE A 233 -0.08 27.69 -10.44
N ASP A 234 -1.05 28.39 -9.85
CA ASP A 234 -0.86 29.43 -8.87
C ASP A 234 -1.26 28.94 -7.47
N PHE A 235 -0.34 29.00 -6.50
CA PHE A 235 -0.60 28.65 -5.11
C PHE A 235 -0.30 29.82 -4.18
N ASN A 236 -1.12 30.01 -3.14
CA ASN A 236 -1.01 31.07 -2.14
C ASN A 236 -1.02 32.51 -2.70
N THR A 237 -1.63 32.78 -3.87
CA THR A 237 -1.61 34.12 -4.53
C THR A 237 -2.15 35.29 -3.71
N ALA A 238 -2.85 35.03 -2.60
CA ALA A 238 -3.45 36.02 -1.73
C ALA A 238 -2.50 36.53 -0.62
N THR A 239 -1.23 36.76 -0.93
CA THR A 239 -0.29 37.44 -0.02
C THR A 239 -0.07 38.88 -0.51
N VAL A 240 -0.26 39.85 0.39
CA VAL A 240 -0.23 41.29 0.07
C VAL A 240 1.13 41.74 -0.51
N ASP A 241 2.21 41.06 -0.15
CA ASP A 241 3.59 41.33 -0.57
C ASP A 241 4.12 40.35 -1.64
N GLY A 242 3.27 39.41 -2.10
CA GLY A 242 3.66 38.36 -3.04
C GLY A 242 4.63 37.30 -2.49
N HIS A 243 5.00 37.35 -1.21
CA HIS A 243 5.92 36.36 -0.62
C HIS A 243 5.22 35.07 -0.25
N GLY A 244 5.89 33.93 -0.54
CA GLY A 244 5.31 32.60 -0.28
C GLY A 244 4.24 32.17 -1.30
N THR A 245 4.11 32.91 -2.40
CA THR A 245 3.35 32.51 -3.58
C THR A 245 4.16 31.54 -4.43
N VAL A 246 3.50 30.55 -5.03
CA VAL A 246 4.09 29.70 -6.06
C VAL A 246 3.40 30.06 -7.36
N HIS A 247 4.19 30.55 -8.32
CA HIS A 247 3.76 30.71 -9.70
C HIS A 247 4.49 29.66 -10.54
N SER A 248 3.75 28.69 -11.06
CA SER A 248 4.30 27.63 -11.91
C SER A 248 3.34 27.33 -13.05
N MET A 249 3.77 26.52 -14.02
CA MET A 249 2.90 26.05 -15.09
C MET A 249 2.47 24.61 -14.78
N GLY A 250 1.16 24.40 -14.60
CA GLY A 250 0.57 23.08 -14.46
C GLY A 250 0.30 22.49 -15.83
N GLY A 251 0.70 21.24 -16.05
CA GLY A 251 0.37 20.47 -17.25
C GLY A 251 -0.67 19.40 -16.94
N MET A 252 -1.66 19.25 -17.81
CA MET A 252 -2.59 18.13 -17.87
C MET A 252 -2.36 17.34 -19.15
N ILE A 253 -2.43 16.01 -19.04
CA ILE A 253 -2.30 15.10 -20.18
C ILE A 253 -3.65 14.43 -20.39
N PHE A 254 -4.24 14.63 -21.56
CA PHE A 254 -5.45 13.97 -22.01
C PHE A 254 -5.07 12.83 -22.95
N VAL A 255 -5.63 11.64 -22.71
CA VAL A 255 -5.34 10.44 -23.49
C VAL A 255 -6.66 9.87 -24.00
N THR A 256 -6.76 9.61 -25.29
CA THR A 256 -7.94 9.02 -25.94
C THR A 256 -7.53 7.89 -26.89
N PRO A 257 -8.16 6.71 -26.83
CA PRO A 257 -9.19 6.29 -25.88
C PRO A 257 -8.63 6.10 -24.45
N SER A 258 -9.50 5.99 -23.45
CA SER A 258 -9.09 5.79 -22.05
C SER A 258 -8.26 4.52 -21.82
N THR A 259 -8.41 3.52 -22.70
CA THR A 259 -7.61 2.28 -22.72
C THR A 259 -6.14 2.52 -23.06
N GLY A 260 -5.80 3.69 -23.63
CA GLY A 260 -4.43 4.10 -23.89
C GLY A 260 -3.66 4.48 -22.62
N VAL A 261 -4.33 4.58 -21.47
CA VAL A 261 -3.70 4.74 -20.15
C VAL A 261 -3.58 3.35 -19.51
N PRO A 262 -2.37 2.91 -19.13
CA PRO A 262 -2.21 1.64 -18.44
C PRO A 262 -2.95 1.65 -17.10
N PRO A 263 -3.48 0.50 -16.65
CA PRO A 263 -4.15 0.42 -15.36
C PRO A 263 -3.19 0.81 -14.22
N PRO A 264 -3.71 1.42 -13.14
CA PRO A 264 -2.88 1.77 -11.98
C PRO A 264 -2.22 0.52 -11.43
N SER A 265 -0.89 0.50 -11.45
CA SER A 265 -0.08 -0.56 -10.84
C SER A 265 0.27 -0.18 -9.41
N GLN A 266 0.48 -1.19 -8.55
CA GLN A 266 1.01 -0.95 -7.22
C GLN A 266 2.39 -0.31 -7.31
N LEU A 267 2.66 0.64 -6.43
CA LEU A 267 3.91 1.40 -6.45
C LEU A 267 5.06 0.53 -5.90
N PRO A 268 6.05 0.14 -6.72
CA PRO A 268 7.15 -0.70 -6.24
C PRO A 268 8.08 0.09 -5.31
N ARG A 269 8.77 -0.60 -4.41
CA ARG A 269 9.80 0.01 -3.56
C ARG A 269 11.13 0.10 -4.29
N LEU A 270 11.92 1.11 -3.94
CA LEU A 270 13.21 1.33 -4.58
C LEU A 270 14.25 0.30 -4.13
N THR A 271 14.88 -0.35 -5.09
CA THR A 271 16.05 -1.21 -4.89
C THR A 271 17.31 -0.38 -4.59
N SER A 272 18.35 -1.03 -4.06
CA SER A 272 19.64 -0.42 -3.75
C SER A 272 20.26 0.37 -4.93
N GLU A 273 20.00 -0.11 -6.15
CA GLU A 273 20.51 0.47 -7.39
C GLU A 273 19.72 1.71 -7.81
N THR A 274 18.38 1.69 -7.70
CA THR A 274 17.52 2.85 -8.01
C THR A 274 17.68 3.99 -7.01
N LYS A 275 18.07 3.71 -5.76
CA LYS A 275 18.38 4.74 -4.75
C LYS A 275 19.57 5.64 -5.12
N LYS A 276 20.44 5.21 -6.05
CA LYS A 276 21.61 5.96 -6.52
C LYS A 276 21.35 6.76 -7.80
N ILE A 277 20.21 6.53 -8.48
CA ILE A 277 19.87 7.33 -9.66
C ILE A 277 19.59 8.75 -9.18
N SER A 278 20.31 9.73 -9.74
CA SER A 278 20.11 11.13 -9.38
C SER A 278 18.71 11.56 -9.83
N LEU A 279 17.88 12.03 -8.90
CA LEU A 279 16.57 12.63 -9.20
C LEU A 279 16.68 13.71 -10.29
N SER A 280 17.83 14.38 -10.42
CA SER A 280 18.11 15.37 -11.46
C SER A 280 18.09 14.84 -12.90
N GLN A 281 18.13 13.53 -13.12
CA GLN A 281 17.98 12.91 -14.44
C GLN A 281 16.50 12.64 -14.79
N PHE A 282 15.60 12.72 -13.81
CA PHE A 282 14.16 12.56 -14.01
C PHE A 282 13.49 13.93 -14.17
N GLY A 283 12.56 14.05 -15.13
CA GLY A 283 11.81 15.29 -15.37
C GLY A 283 12.52 16.34 -16.22
N SER A 284 13.70 16.05 -16.77
CA SER A 284 14.31 16.94 -17.77
C SER A 284 13.64 16.72 -19.12
N ILE A 285 12.76 17.64 -19.51
CA ILE A 285 12.28 17.73 -20.90
C ILE A 285 13.37 18.47 -21.69
N PRO A 286 13.99 17.85 -22.71
CA PRO A 286 14.96 18.56 -23.54
C PRO A 286 14.24 19.72 -24.24
N LEU A 287 14.62 20.95 -23.89
CA LEU A 287 14.12 22.15 -24.55
C LEU A 287 14.60 22.14 -26.00
N GLN A 288 13.70 21.81 -26.92
CA GLN A 288 13.93 21.99 -28.33
C GLN A 288 13.76 23.46 -28.66
N ILE A 289 14.87 24.16 -28.84
CA ILE A 289 14.85 25.56 -29.26
C ILE A 289 14.36 25.59 -30.71
N TYR A 290 13.13 26.06 -30.92
CA TYR A 290 12.62 26.33 -32.26
C TYR A 290 13.47 27.43 -32.91
N ARG A 291 14.31 27.03 -33.87
CA ARG A 291 15.00 27.97 -34.75
C ARG A 291 14.05 28.28 -35.89
N LYS A 292 13.48 29.48 -35.85
CA LYS A 292 12.62 30.01 -36.93
C LYS A 292 13.35 29.85 -38.27
N PRO A 293 12.83 29.04 -39.21
CA PRO A 293 13.41 28.93 -40.54
C PRO A 293 13.38 30.30 -41.23
N VAL A 294 14.34 30.54 -42.12
CA VAL A 294 14.33 31.72 -43.00
C VAL A 294 13.03 31.67 -43.82
N GLN A 295 12.17 32.66 -43.62
CA GLN A 295 10.77 32.62 -44.00
C GLN A 295 10.55 32.50 -45.52
N ASN A 296 9.73 31.52 -45.93
CA ASN A 296 8.73 31.69 -46.97
C ASN A 296 7.35 31.82 -46.30
N GLY A 297 7.18 32.87 -45.48
CA GLY A 297 5.93 33.35 -44.87
C GLY A 297 4.82 32.33 -44.58
N LEU A 298 3.57 32.74 -44.85
CA LEU A 298 2.38 31.89 -44.82
C LEU A 298 2.22 31.06 -46.11
N SER A 299 3.13 31.20 -47.08
CA SER A 299 3.04 30.56 -48.39
C SER A 299 3.21 29.03 -48.37
N GLN A 300 3.65 28.45 -47.26
CA GLN A 300 3.72 27.00 -47.06
C GLN A 300 2.60 26.43 -46.19
N ILE A 301 1.71 27.28 -45.65
CA ILE A 301 0.58 26.81 -44.84
C ILE A 301 -0.56 26.46 -45.80
N THR A 302 -0.76 25.16 -46.04
CA THR A 302 -1.95 24.63 -46.69
C THR A 302 -3.08 24.58 -45.65
N ALA A 303 -4.00 25.55 -45.71
CA ALA A 303 -5.24 25.45 -44.95
C ALA A 303 -6.15 24.43 -45.65
N ALA A 304 -6.19 23.20 -45.12
CA ALA A 304 -7.15 22.20 -45.54
C ALA A 304 -8.47 22.44 -44.80
N ASP A 305 -9.57 22.46 -45.55
CA ASP A 305 -10.89 22.43 -44.97
C ASP A 305 -11.14 21.01 -44.41
N LEU A 306 -11.33 20.87 -43.11
CA LEU A 306 -11.58 19.58 -42.44
C LEU A 306 -13.04 19.14 -42.54
N ARG A 307 -13.94 20.00 -43.06
CA ARG A 307 -15.37 19.65 -43.26
C ARG A 307 -15.65 18.42 -44.14
N PRO A 308 -14.84 18.08 -45.17
CA PRO A 308 -15.05 16.87 -45.97
C PRO A 308 -14.82 15.58 -45.16
N GLU A 309 -13.88 15.57 -44.21
CA GLU A 309 -13.58 14.38 -43.38
C GLU A 309 -14.62 14.20 -42.26
N VAL A 310 -15.12 15.30 -41.69
CA VAL A 310 -16.25 15.24 -40.72
C VAL A 310 -17.54 14.75 -41.39
N SER A 311 -17.69 14.97 -42.71
CA SER A 311 -18.83 14.45 -43.46
C SER A 311 -18.80 12.93 -43.64
N LEU A 312 -17.61 12.29 -43.61
CA LEU A 312 -17.46 10.83 -43.69
C LEU A 312 -17.82 10.12 -42.37
N LEU A 313 -17.75 10.82 -41.23
CA LEU A 313 -18.21 10.31 -39.93
C LEU A 313 -19.75 10.33 -39.80
N SER A 314 -20.47 10.96 -40.73
CA SER A 314 -21.91 11.17 -40.62
C SER A 314 -22.78 10.12 -41.34
N THR A 315 -22.21 9.15 -42.07
CA THR A 315 -23.02 8.33 -43.00
C THR A 315 -22.81 6.82 -43.05
N SER A 316 -21.96 6.18 -42.24
CA SER A 316 -21.90 4.70 -42.34
C SER A 316 -21.47 3.90 -41.11
N GLN A 317 -21.70 4.38 -39.89
CA GLN A 317 -21.79 3.50 -38.69
C GLN A 317 -22.29 4.32 -37.49
N ALA A 318 -23.60 4.57 -37.47
CA ALA A 318 -24.29 4.93 -36.23
C ALA A 318 -24.46 3.66 -35.38
N GLU A 319 -23.35 3.12 -34.87
CA GLU A 319 -23.43 2.31 -33.67
C GLU A 319 -23.66 3.26 -32.50
N SER A 320 -24.64 2.92 -31.66
CA SER A 320 -25.17 3.73 -30.59
C SER A 320 -24.07 4.19 -29.61
N VAL A 321 -23.53 5.39 -29.84
CA VAL A 321 -22.75 6.10 -28.83
C VAL A 321 -23.73 6.55 -27.75
N SER A 322 -23.81 5.71 -26.72
CA SER A 322 -24.64 5.94 -25.54
C SER A 322 -24.17 7.22 -24.84
N THR A 323 -25.04 8.22 -24.89
CA THR A 323 -25.12 9.39 -23.99
C THR A 323 -23.91 10.34 -23.96
N ALA A 324 -23.93 11.35 -24.84
CA ALA A 324 -23.45 12.67 -24.47
C ALA A 324 -24.15 13.08 -23.16
N ARG A 325 -23.40 13.44 -22.13
CA ARG A 325 -23.99 13.80 -20.84
C ARG A 325 -24.70 15.13 -20.99
N GLN A 326 -25.76 15.38 -20.22
CA GLN A 326 -26.53 16.63 -20.27
C GLN A 326 -25.66 17.91 -20.14
N LEU A 327 -24.48 17.78 -19.52
CA LEU A 327 -23.45 18.83 -19.43
C LEU A 327 -22.83 19.21 -20.79
N ASP A 328 -22.64 18.26 -21.69
CA ASP A 328 -22.04 18.50 -23.02
C ASP A 328 -22.99 19.31 -23.90
N LEU A 329 -24.31 19.02 -23.80
CA LEU A 329 -25.36 19.80 -24.43
C LEU A 329 -25.47 21.22 -23.84
N LEU A 330 -25.34 21.34 -22.52
CA LEU A 330 -25.35 22.64 -21.83
C LEU A 330 -24.15 23.52 -22.22
N TRP A 331 -22.97 22.92 -22.36
CA TRP A 331 -21.77 23.63 -22.85
C TRP A 331 -21.96 24.10 -24.30
N LEU A 332 -22.48 23.25 -25.18
CA LEU A 332 -22.74 23.60 -26.58
C LEU A 332 -23.77 24.73 -26.72
N ILE A 333 -24.85 24.70 -25.94
CA ILE A 333 -25.88 25.74 -25.91
C ILE A 333 -25.30 27.04 -25.34
N GLY A 334 -24.49 26.98 -24.29
CA GLY A 334 -23.82 28.14 -23.70
C GLY A 334 -22.89 28.84 -24.69
N ASN A 335 -22.21 28.08 -25.55
CA ASN A 335 -21.26 28.61 -26.52
C ASN A 335 -21.91 29.15 -27.81
N THR A 336 -23.13 28.69 -28.14
CA THR A 336 -23.82 29.04 -29.40
C THR A 336 -25.01 29.98 -29.21
N GLY A 337 -25.61 30.05 -28.01
CA GLY A 337 -26.89 30.72 -27.78
C GLY A 337 -26.86 31.98 -26.90
N MET A 338 -25.76 32.27 -26.20
CA MET A 338 -25.70 33.42 -25.29
C MET A 338 -24.85 34.56 -25.89
N PRO A 339 -25.35 35.81 -25.91
CA PRO A 339 -24.54 36.95 -26.32
C PRO A 339 -23.31 37.05 -25.40
N ARG A 340 -22.12 37.24 -25.99
CA ARG A 340 -20.83 37.35 -25.29
C ARG A 340 -20.81 38.61 -24.40
N ILE A 341 -21.45 38.54 -23.24
CA ILE A 341 -21.40 39.53 -22.15
C ILE A 341 -20.79 38.89 -20.90
N ILE A 342 -19.84 37.98 -21.10
CA ILE A 342 -18.95 37.52 -20.03
C ILE A 342 -17.56 37.98 -20.48
N PRO A 343 -16.85 38.81 -19.70
CA PRO A 343 -15.46 39.15 -20.02
C PRO A 343 -14.71 37.83 -20.11
N GLY A 344 -14.12 37.58 -21.28
CA GLY A 344 -13.56 36.29 -21.61
C GLY A 344 -12.52 35.85 -20.58
N TRP A 345 -12.74 34.66 -20.03
CA TRP A 345 -11.64 33.73 -19.88
C TRP A 345 -11.35 33.19 -21.27
N SER A 346 -10.36 33.79 -21.92
CA SER A 346 -9.70 33.22 -23.09
C SER A 346 -8.43 32.54 -22.58
N GLY A 347 -8.46 31.21 -22.48
CA GLY A 347 -7.25 30.41 -22.46
C GLY A 347 -6.54 30.44 -23.80
#